data_AF-A0A5R2N0D8-F1
#
_entry.id   AF-A0A5R2N0D8-F1
#
_cell.length_a   1.000
_cell.length_b   1.000
_cell.length_c   1.000
_cell.angle_alpha   90.00
_cell.angle_beta   90.00
_cell.angle_gamma   90.00
#
_symmetry.space_group_name_H-M   'P 1'
#
loop_
_entity.id
_entity.type
_entity.pdbx_description
1 polymer ?
#
loop_
_entity_poly.entity_id
_entity_poly.type
_entity_poly.pdbx_seq_one_letter_code
_entity_poly.pdbx_strand_id
1 'polypeptide(L)'
;LVSATEDSQQPDTDRFDRQIRAFGKDGQQRIAALQVGIVGLGGTGSIVAQQLAHLGIQRFLLIDPDEIEISNLNRVVGATPADVGQTKVAIAGRMIRHIRSDADVVAIVGDVTTRSVARRLSRTDFIFCCTDTHASRH
;
A
#
# COMPACT_ATOMS: atom_id res chain seq x y z
N LEU A 1 13.63 -8.15 32.00
CA LEU A 1 13.77 -9.29 31.07
C LEU A 1 12.37 -9.70 30.62
N VAL A 2 11.82 -9.03 29.61
CA VAL A 2 10.59 -9.46 28.94
C VAL A 2 11.03 -9.90 27.55
N SER A 3 11.09 -11.21 27.36
CA SER A 3 11.26 -11.87 26.08
C SER A 3 10.07 -11.46 25.19
N ALA A 4 10.27 -10.49 24.31
CA ALA A 4 9.37 -10.27 23.20
C ALA A 4 9.63 -11.40 22.20
N THR A 5 8.70 -12.34 22.15
CA THR A 5 8.66 -13.43 21.20
C THR A 5 8.80 -12.89 19.78
N GLU A 6 9.93 -13.19 19.14
CA GLU A 6 10.15 -13.09 17.70
C GLU A 6 9.21 -14.07 16.99
N ASP A 7 7.93 -13.72 16.89
CA ASP A 7 7.02 -14.43 16.00
C ASP A 7 7.18 -13.84 14.60
N SER A 8 8.40 -13.97 14.05
CA SER A 8 8.63 -13.66 12.66
C SER A 8 7.95 -14.77 11.85
N GLN A 9 6.71 -14.53 11.42
CA GLN A 9 6.04 -15.42 10.48
C GLN A 9 6.99 -15.68 9.32
N GLN A 10 7.40 -16.94 9.16
CA GLN A 10 8.26 -17.35 8.07
C GLN A 10 7.60 -16.95 6.74
N PRO A 11 8.36 -16.40 5.78
CA PRO A 11 7.80 -16.00 4.51
C PRO A 11 7.21 -17.23 3.82
N ASP A 12 6.00 -17.10 3.27
CA ASP A 12 5.34 -18.12 2.46
C ASP A 12 6.26 -18.52 1.30
N THR A 13 6.94 -19.65 1.46
CA THR A 13 8.01 -20.06 0.56
C THR A 13 7.50 -20.44 -0.81
N ASP A 14 6.27 -20.93 -0.91
CA ASP A 14 5.69 -21.37 -2.18
C ASP A 14 5.25 -20.15 -3.00
N ARG A 15 4.58 -19.18 -2.36
CA ARG A 15 4.15 -17.95 -3.01
C ARG A 15 5.32 -17.07 -3.44
N PHE A 16 6.37 -16.97 -2.62
CA PHE A 16 7.50 -16.07 -2.83
C PHE A 16 8.77 -16.74 -3.36
N ASP A 17 8.73 -18.01 -3.80
CA ASP A 17 9.92 -18.79 -4.24
C ASP A 17 10.83 -17.99 -5.19
N ARG A 18 10.27 -17.37 -6.24
CA ARG A 18 11.06 -16.58 -7.20
C ARG A 18 11.74 -15.37 -6.57
N GLN A 19 11.07 -14.71 -5.63
CA GLN A 19 11.61 -13.54 -4.92
C GLN A 19 12.67 -13.98 -3.90
N ILE A 20 12.44 -15.08 -3.19
CA ILE A 20 13.40 -15.69 -2.26
C ILE A 20 14.67 -16.12 -2.99
N ARG A 21 14.59 -16.67 -4.21
CA ARG A 21 15.77 -16.98 -5.03
C ARG A 21 16.58 -15.74 -5.43
N ALA A 22 15.93 -14.58 -5.56
CA ALA A 22 16.58 -13.33 -5.93
C ALA A 22 17.14 -12.56 -4.72
N PHE A 23 16.40 -12.51 -3.61
CA PHE A 23 16.71 -11.67 -2.46
C PHE A 23 17.16 -12.45 -1.21
N GLY A 24 17.08 -13.78 -1.25
CA GLY A 24 17.23 -14.63 -0.07
C GLY A 24 15.99 -14.60 0.83
N LYS A 25 15.91 -15.56 1.77
CA LYS A 25 14.82 -15.63 2.75
C LYS A 25 14.79 -14.38 3.64
N ASP A 26 15.96 -13.97 4.13
CA ASP A 26 16.11 -12.78 4.98
C ASP A 26 15.71 -11.50 4.23
N GLY A 27 16.05 -11.40 2.93
CA GLY A 27 15.61 -10.30 2.09
C GLY A 27 14.09 -10.24 1.97
N GLN A 28 13.44 -11.37 1.72
CA GLN A 28 11.98 -11.44 1.67
C GLN A 28 11.31 -11.11 3.01
N GLN A 29 11.89 -11.56 4.12
CA GLN A 29 11.43 -11.20 5.47
C GLN A 29 11.53 -9.70 5.72
N ARG A 30 12.65 -9.08 5.33
CA ARG A 30 12.84 -7.63 5.46
C ARG A 30 11.83 -6.87 4.61
N ILE A 31 11.60 -7.29 3.36
CA ILE A 31 10.56 -6.71 2.49
C ILE A 31 9.20 -6.80 3.19
N ALA A 32 8.82 -7.97 3.70
CA ALA A 32 7.55 -8.15 4.37
C ALA A 32 7.37 -7.26 5.60
N ALA A 33 8.45 -7.02 6.34
CA ALA A 33 8.46 -6.17 7.52
C ALA A 33 8.37 -4.68 7.20
N LEU A 34 8.63 -4.22 5.97
CA LEU A 34 8.55 -2.79 5.63
C LEU A 34 7.12 -2.25 5.77
N GLN A 35 7.03 -0.99 6.17
CA GLN A 35 5.82 -0.18 6.09
C GLN A 35 5.97 0.87 4.99
N VAL A 36 5.04 0.87 4.04
CA VAL A 36 5.03 1.82 2.91
C VAL A 36 3.87 2.79 3.04
N GLY A 37 4.15 4.07 2.77
CA GLY A 37 3.15 5.11 2.61
C GLY A 37 2.91 5.41 1.13
N ILE A 38 1.67 5.46 0.68
CA ILE A 38 1.31 5.80 -0.69
C ILE A 38 0.39 7.01 -0.66
N VAL A 39 0.79 8.08 -1.35
CA VAL A 39 0.02 9.32 -1.48
C VAL A 39 -0.49 9.46 -2.90
N GLY A 40 -1.81 9.50 -3.07
CA GLY A 40 -2.47 9.46 -4.38
C GLY A 40 -2.61 8.03 -4.88
N LEU A 41 -3.85 7.58 -5.03
CA LEU A 41 -4.29 6.23 -5.38
C LEU A 41 -5.04 6.22 -6.73
N GLY A 42 -4.71 7.16 -7.60
CA GLY A 42 -5.13 7.18 -9.00
C GLY A 42 -4.43 6.11 -9.85
N GLY A 43 -4.24 6.39 -11.14
CA GLY A 43 -3.65 5.43 -12.08
C GLY A 43 -2.27 4.91 -11.65
N THR A 44 -1.36 5.81 -11.25
CA THR A 44 -0.02 5.40 -10.80
C THR A 44 -0.05 4.72 -9.43
N GLY A 45 -0.73 5.33 -8.45
CA GLY A 45 -0.74 4.83 -7.07
C GLY A 45 -1.38 3.46 -6.93
N SER A 46 -2.44 3.17 -7.69
CA SER A 46 -3.10 1.86 -7.69
C SER A 46 -2.19 0.74 -8.25
N ILE A 47 -1.40 1.02 -9.28
CA ILE A 47 -0.38 0.08 -9.79
C ILE A 47 0.73 -0.14 -8.76
N VAL A 48 1.23 0.94 -8.15
CA VAL A 48 2.26 0.85 -7.10
C VAL A 48 1.77 -0.01 -5.92
N ALA A 49 0.55 0.26 -5.43
CA ALA A 49 -0.07 -0.52 -4.36
C ALA A 49 -0.17 -2.01 -4.72
N GLN A 50 -0.59 -2.32 -5.95
CA GLN A 50 -0.70 -3.70 -6.45
C GLN A 50 0.66 -4.39 -6.46
N GLN A 51 1.68 -3.74 -7.01
CA GLN A 51 3.01 -4.32 -7.13
C GLN A 51 3.68 -4.50 -5.76
N LEU A 52 3.50 -3.57 -4.83
CA LEU A 52 4.02 -3.71 -3.46
C LEU A 52 3.34 -4.86 -2.70
N ALA A 53 2.04 -5.09 -2.91
CA ALA A 53 1.35 -6.26 -2.37
C ALA A 53 1.88 -7.57 -2.96
N HIS A 54 2.16 -7.61 -4.27
CA HIS A 54 2.81 -8.78 -4.90
C HIS A 54 4.26 -9.00 -4.46
N LEU A 55 5.00 -7.92 -4.20
CA LEU A 55 6.36 -7.96 -3.66
C LEU A 55 6.39 -8.48 -2.22
N GLY A 56 5.24 -8.49 -1.55
CA GLY A 56 5.10 -9.07 -0.23
C GLY A 56 5.25 -8.07 0.90
N ILE A 57 5.14 -6.76 0.65
CA ILE A 57 4.94 -5.77 1.73
C ILE A 57 3.68 -6.13 2.52
N GLN A 58 3.73 -6.06 3.85
CA GLN A 58 2.55 -6.31 4.71
C GLN A 58 1.84 -5.05 5.16
N ARG A 59 2.60 -3.96 5.41
CA ARG A 59 2.08 -2.78 6.11
C ARG A 59 1.94 -1.59 5.17
N PHE A 60 0.71 -1.11 4.99
CA PHE A 60 0.38 -0.03 4.08
C PHE A 60 -0.30 1.14 4.80
N LEU A 61 0.17 2.34 4.53
CA LEU A 61 -0.54 3.59 4.82
C LEU A 61 -0.98 4.22 3.50
N LEU A 62 -2.28 4.26 3.26
CA LEU A 62 -2.88 4.77 2.03
C LEU A 62 -3.51 6.13 2.28
N ILE A 63 -3.19 7.11 1.44
CA ILE A 63 -3.68 8.49 1.56
C ILE A 63 -4.18 8.94 0.20
N ASP A 64 -5.47 9.21 0.10
CA ASP A 64 -6.09 9.84 -1.06
C ASP A 64 -7.42 10.48 -0.64
N PRO A 65 -7.71 11.74 -1.01
CA PRO A 65 -8.93 12.41 -0.62
C PRO A 65 -10.15 12.05 -1.49
N ASP A 66 -9.94 11.43 -2.66
CA ASP A 66 -10.96 11.30 -3.69
C ASP A 66 -11.73 9.98 -3.64
N GLU A 67 -12.85 9.99 -4.35
CA GLU A 67 -13.66 8.82 -4.68
C GLU A 67 -13.42 8.37 -6.12
N ILE A 68 -13.88 7.15 -6.43
CA ILE A 68 -13.87 6.63 -7.80
C ILE A 68 -14.94 7.33 -8.63
N GLU A 69 -14.50 7.90 -9.74
CA GLU A 69 -15.37 8.37 -10.82
C GLU A 69 -15.41 7.39 -11.99
N ILE A 70 -16.43 7.50 -12.85
CA ILE A 70 -16.51 6.72 -14.10
C ILE A 70 -15.25 6.87 -14.94
N SER A 71 -14.70 8.10 -15.01
CA SER A 71 -13.47 8.41 -15.73
C SER A 71 -12.27 7.62 -15.23
N ASN A 72 -12.29 7.12 -13.98
CA ASN A 72 -11.18 6.43 -13.34
C ASN A 72 -11.13 4.94 -13.66
N LEU A 73 -12.24 4.34 -14.14
CA LEU A 73 -12.37 2.91 -14.39
C LEU A 73 -11.42 2.38 -15.48
N ASN A 74 -10.86 3.27 -16.29
CA ASN A 74 -9.89 2.91 -17.33
C ASN A 74 -8.45 2.72 -16.80
N ARG A 75 -8.15 3.13 -15.56
CA ARG A 75 -6.76 3.20 -15.07
C ARG A 75 -6.54 2.86 -13.60
N VAL A 76 -7.58 2.94 -12.76
CA VAL A 76 -7.44 2.63 -11.32
C VAL A 76 -7.58 1.13 -11.11
N VAL A 77 -6.48 0.49 -10.75
CA VAL A 77 -6.43 -0.96 -10.52
C VAL A 77 -7.36 -1.35 -9.38
N GLY A 78 -8.20 -2.37 -9.62
CA GLY A 78 -9.12 -2.92 -8.64
C GLY A 78 -10.46 -2.18 -8.55
N ALA A 79 -10.65 -1.07 -9.27
CA ALA A 79 -11.95 -0.40 -9.38
C ALA A 79 -12.85 -1.10 -10.39
N THR A 80 -14.16 -1.11 -10.11
CA THR A 80 -15.21 -1.66 -10.98
C THR A 80 -16.35 -0.64 -11.12
N PRO A 81 -17.26 -0.79 -12.08
CA PRO A 81 -18.42 0.10 -12.20
C PRO A 81 -19.27 0.22 -10.92
N ALA A 82 -19.31 -0.85 -10.10
CA ALA A 82 -20.04 -0.84 -8.83
C ALA A 82 -19.37 0.01 -7.73
N ASP A 83 -18.14 0.45 -7.96
CA ASP A 83 -17.35 1.22 -7.00
C ASP A 83 -17.43 2.73 -7.20
N VAL A 84 -18.18 3.22 -8.19
CA VAL A 84 -18.35 4.67 -8.39
C VAL A 84 -18.94 5.29 -7.13
N GLY A 85 -18.28 6.34 -6.62
CA GLY A 85 -18.60 6.98 -5.32
C GLY A 85 -17.96 6.31 -4.09
N GLN A 86 -17.19 5.24 -4.26
CA GLN A 86 -16.38 4.67 -3.18
C GLN A 86 -15.02 5.36 -3.11
N THR A 87 -14.49 5.52 -1.90
CA THR A 87 -13.18 6.16 -1.71
C THR A 87 -12.05 5.35 -2.37
N LYS A 88 -11.10 6.03 -3.01
CA LYS A 88 -9.96 5.35 -3.67
C LYS A 88 -9.13 4.52 -2.69
N VAL A 89 -8.99 4.99 -1.45
CA VAL A 89 -8.30 4.25 -0.38
C VAL A 89 -9.02 2.95 -0.01
N ALA A 90 -10.36 2.89 -0.07
CA ALA A 90 -11.10 1.65 0.16
C ALA A 90 -10.87 0.64 -0.98
N ILE A 91 -10.87 1.11 -2.24
CA ILE A 91 -10.65 0.25 -3.40
C ILE A 91 -9.24 -0.35 -3.39
N ALA A 92 -8.22 0.46 -3.14
CA ALA A 92 -6.87 -0.04 -3.02
C ALA A 92 -6.69 -0.99 -1.82
N GLY A 93 -7.29 -0.67 -0.67
CA GLY A 93 -7.26 -1.55 0.50
C GLY A 93 -7.94 -2.90 0.25
N ARG A 94 -9.05 -2.93 -0.51
CA ARG A 94 -9.68 -4.17 -0.96
C ARG A 94 -8.76 -4.96 -1.89
N MET A 95 -8.18 -4.30 -2.89
CA MET A 95 -7.28 -4.91 -3.86
C MET A 95 -6.03 -5.51 -3.18
N ILE A 96 -5.39 -4.76 -2.28
CA ILE A 96 -4.22 -5.24 -1.51
C ILE A 96 -4.59 -6.49 -0.73
N ARG A 97 -5.71 -6.49 0.01
CA ARG A 97 -6.14 -7.65 0.80
C ARG A 97 -6.54 -8.84 -0.05
N HIS A 98 -7.04 -8.62 -1.27
CA HIS A 98 -7.32 -9.69 -2.21
C HIS A 98 -6.02 -10.37 -2.69
N ILE A 99 -4.96 -9.60 -2.90
CA ILE A 99 -3.64 -10.14 -3.24
C ILE A 99 -3.01 -10.79 -2.00
N ARG A 100 -3.07 -10.13 -0.84
CA ARG A 100 -2.37 -10.49 0.38
C ARG A 100 -3.32 -10.34 1.58
N SER A 101 -3.96 -11.44 1.98
CA SER A 101 -5.03 -11.46 2.98
C SER A 101 -4.60 -11.05 4.39
N ASP A 102 -3.32 -11.21 4.72
CA ASP A 102 -2.68 -10.82 5.99
C ASP A 102 -2.14 -9.36 5.97
N ALA A 103 -2.39 -8.59 4.91
CA ALA A 103 -1.91 -7.21 4.82
C ALA A 103 -2.61 -6.30 5.85
N ASP A 104 -1.81 -5.58 6.62
CA ASP A 104 -2.24 -4.48 7.49
C ASP A 104 -2.32 -3.20 6.67
N VAL A 105 -3.56 -2.72 6.46
CA VAL A 105 -3.83 -1.54 5.63
C VAL A 105 -4.55 -0.49 6.44
N VAL A 106 -3.87 0.64 6.64
CA VAL A 106 -4.42 1.87 7.22
C VAL A 106 -4.80 2.80 6.07
N ALA A 107 -6.10 3.10 5.96
CA ALA A 107 -6.63 4.03 4.95
C ALA A 107 -6.94 5.38 5.59
N ILE A 108 -6.48 6.46 4.95
CA ILE A 108 -6.82 7.84 5.29
C ILE A 108 -7.45 8.51 4.07
N VAL A 109 -8.74 8.82 4.18
CA VAL A 109 -9.40 9.73 3.24
C VAL A 109 -8.97 11.15 3.60
N GLY A 110 -8.03 11.71 2.86
CA GLY A 110 -7.49 13.02 3.17
C GLY A 110 -6.24 13.39 2.38
N ASP A 111 -5.73 14.59 2.66
CA ASP A 111 -4.65 15.20 1.91
C ASP A 111 -3.33 15.20 2.72
N VAL A 112 -2.20 14.96 2.04
CA VAL A 112 -0.87 14.92 2.64
C VAL A 112 -0.44 16.26 3.26
N THR A 113 -0.95 17.38 2.75
CA THR A 113 -0.72 18.74 3.31
C THR A 113 -1.30 18.90 4.72
N THR A 114 -2.22 18.02 5.13
CA THR A 114 -2.72 17.98 6.50
C THR A 114 -1.61 17.52 7.44
N ARG A 115 -1.23 18.37 8.40
CA ARG A 115 -0.10 18.13 9.32
C ARG A 115 -0.15 16.78 10.05
N SER A 116 -1.32 16.32 10.47
CA SER A 116 -1.49 15.02 11.14
C SER A 116 -1.23 13.85 10.20
N VAL A 117 -1.64 13.98 8.93
CA VAL A 117 -1.40 13.00 7.86
C VAL A 117 0.09 12.97 7.52
N ALA A 118 0.71 14.13 7.27
CA ALA A 118 2.15 14.24 7.03
C ALA A 118 2.99 13.59 8.16
N ARG A 119 2.61 13.81 9.42
CA ARG A 119 3.29 13.20 10.58
C ARG A 119 3.14 11.68 10.64
N ARG A 120 2.00 11.13 10.21
CA ARG A 120 1.83 9.67 10.10
C ARG A 120 2.67 9.12 8.96
N LEU A 121 2.64 9.80 7.82
CA LEU A 121 3.40 9.43 6.63
C LEU A 121 4.92 9.43 6.90
N SER A 122 5.44 10.39 7.67
CA SER A 122 6.86 10.46 8.02
C SER A 122 7.36 9.31 8.90
N ARG A 123 6.49 8.38 9.32
CA ARG A 123 6.84 7.20 10.12
C ARG A 123 6.93 5.91 9.28
N THR A 124 6.62 5.96 8.00
CA THR A 124 6.78 4.82 7.09
C THR A 124 8.22 4.72 6.61
N ASP A 125 8.68 3.51 6.28
CA ASP A 125 10.04 3.26 5.78
C ASP A 125 10.26 3.85 4.39
N PHE A 126 9.24 3.78 3.53
CA PHE A 126 9.25 4.35 2.19
C PHE A 126 7.96 5.11 1.89
N ILE A 127 8.08 6.24 1.21
CA ILE A 127 6.96 7.06 0.74
C ILE A 127 6.95 7.03 -0.79
N PHE A 128 5.81 6.62 -1.35
CA PHE A 128 5.52 6.70 -2.78
C PHE A 128 4.58 7.88 -3.02
N CYS A 129 5.13 8.99 -3.52
CA CYS A 129 4.36 10.14 -3.95
C CYS A 129 3.85 9.91 -5.38
N CYS A 130 2.56 9.61 -5.50
CA CYS A 130 1.87 9.30 -6.75
C CYS A 130 0.82 10.36 -7.13
N THR A 131 0.96 11.56 -6.59
CA THR A 131 0.04 12.68 -6.83
C THR A 131 0.35 13.39 -8.14
N ASP A 132 -0.69 13.89 -8.80
CA ASP A 132 -0.62 14.67 -10.02
C ASP A 132 -0.62 16.19 -9.79
N THR A 133 -0.90 16.66 -8.57
CA THR A 133 -0.82 18.09 -8.24
C THR A 133 0.58 18.53 -7.80
N HIS A 134 0.92 19.81 -8.01
CA HIS A 134 2.19 20.38 -7.57
C HIS A 134 2.27 20.56 -6.04
N ALA A 135 1.17 20.94 -5.39
CA ALA A 135 1.15 21.26 -3.97
C ALA A 135 1.44 20.03 -3.09
N SER A 136 1.02 18.84 -3.50
CA SER A 136 1.29 17.59 -2.78
C SER A 136 2.70 17.03 -2.99
N ARG A 137 3.52 17.64 -3.88
CA ARG A 137 4.90 17.23 -4.15
C ARG A 137 5.94 17.99 -3.32
N HIS A 138 5.58 19.13 -2.75
CA HIS A 138 6.48 20.08 -2.06
C HIS A 138 6.04 20.29 -0.61
#